data_AF-A0A6H1LMU5-F1
#
_entry.id   AF-A0A6H1LMU5-F1
#
_cell.length_a   1.000
_cell.length_b   1.000
_cell.length_c   1.000
_cell.angle_alpha   90.00
_cell.angle_beta   90.00
_cell.angle_gamma   90.00
#
_symmetry.space_group_name_H-M   'P 1'
#
loop_
_entity.id
_entity.type
_entity.pdbx_description
1 polymer ?
#
loop_
_entity_poly.entity_id
_entity_poly.type
_entity_poly.pdbx_seq_one_letter_code
_entity_poly.pdbx_strand_id
1 'polypeptide(L)'
;MTDLGAADQAQQDQRSRPGGQDHQGEQDHQSEQGRQASRISGVFGVRGFAGRPVQAAPKEEGKALRRRVPRAAHAELTFDAGRPDAVTAVEESNLGRIPELTPIRVGRMAATPFAFLRGSAGLMAYDLARTPTTGIAAQICGDAHAANFGLYGDARGGLVIDLNDFDETAHGPWEWDLKRLATSLVLAGREAGADEDACRKAAQDAVGAYRRTLRLLAKLPVLDAWNAIADEELVSHADAHDLLGTLERVMEKARANTSGRFAAKSTQPTEDGSHRFVDAPPVLRRVPDAEAAAVAASLEHYLTTVSEDRLPLLARYAVHDVAFRVVGTGSVGTRSYVVLLLDHRGEPLVLQVKEARASALLPHLATAGHAIPEVPHEGRRVVLGQKRMQVVSDILLGWTTVEGRPFQVRQFRNRKGSVDPAALAADQVDDYARMTGALLARAHTHTADPRLIAGYCGKSEELDESIASFAVAYADRTEADHAELVTAVREGRVAAELGV
;
A
#
# COMPACT_ATOMS: atom_id res chain seq x y z
N MET A 1 -51.52 -37.31 39.29
CA MET A 1 -52.18 -37.37 40.60
C MET A 1 -51.33 -36.55 41.54
N THR A 2 -51.72 -35.28 41.78
CA THR A 2 -52.38 -34.82 43.03
C THR A 2 -51.51 -35.14 44.26
N ASP A 3 -51.21 -34.23 45.17
CA ASP A 3 -51.77 -32.91 45.47
C ASP A 3 -50.81 -32.19 46.43
N LEU A 4 -51.11 -30.91 46.62
CA LEU A 4 -50.57 -29.97 47.59
C LEU A 4 -50.71 -30.41 49.06
N GLY A 5 -49.77 -29.98 49.90
CA GLY A 5 -49.86 -29.97 51.36
C GLY A 5 -49.11 -28.77 51.93
N ALA A 6 -49.84 -27.95 52.69
CA ALA A 6 -49.49 -26.61 53.14
C ALA A 6 -48.92 -26.55 54.59
N ALA A 7 -48.59 -25.31 54.99
CA ALA A 7 -48.27 -24.76 56.33
C ALA A 7 -46.77 -24.82 56.72
N ASP A 8 -46.12 -23.76 57.21
CA ASP A 8 -46.47 -22.98 58.40
C ASP A 8 -45.59 -21.71 58.53
N GLN A 9 -46.07 -20.72 59.29
CA GLN A 9 -45.45 -19.42 59.55
C GLN A 9 -44.57 -19.44 60.81
N ALA A 10 -43.40 -18.79 60.79
CA ALA A 10 -42.79 -18.21 62.01
C ALA A 10 -41.82 -17.06 61.68
N GLN A 11 -41.93 -16.00 62.49
CA GLN A 11 -41.29 -14.68 62.38
C GLN A 11 -39.84 -14.60 62.92
N GLN A 12 -39.11 -13.64 62.32
CA GLN A 12 -38.17 -12.67 62.90
C GLN A 12 -36.66 -12.97 63.13
N ASP A 13 -35.87 -12.20 62.35
CA ASP A 13 -34.74 -11.32 62.73
C ASP A 13 -33.37 -11.87 63.17
N GLN A 14 -32.38 -11.85 62.24
CA GLN A 14 -31.33 -10.81 62.08
C GLN A 14 -29.97 -11.34 61.55
N ARG A 15 -29.46 -10.67 60.48
CA ARG A 15 -28.04 -10.49 60.06
C ARG A 15 -27.30 -11.72 59.49
N SER A 16 -26.58 -11.72 58.36
CA SER A 16 -26.10 -10.70 57.40
C SER A 16 -25.55 -11.39 56.13
N ARG A 17 -25.72 -10.77 54.95
CA ARG A 17 -24.84 -10.72 53.74
C ARG A 17 -25.69 -10.63 52.45
N PRO A 18 -25.53 -9.61 51.59
CA PRO A 18 -26.18 -9.59 50.28
C PRO A 18 -25.19 -9.93 49.16
N GLY A 19 -25.66 -10.67 48.15
CA GLY A 19 -24.99 -10.90 46.87
C GLY A 19 -26.03 -11.09 45.76
N GLY A 20 -25.72 -10.57 44.57
CA GLY A 20 -26.39 -10.84 43.28
C GLY A 20 -27.64 -9.99 43.03
N GLN A 21 -27.53 -8.89 42.28
CA GLN A 21 -27.66 -8.78 40.81
C GLN A 21 -29.08 -9.00 40.28
N ASP A 22 -29.60 -8.26 39.31
CA ASP A 22 -29.36 -6.92 38.74
C ASP A 22 -30.35 -6.85 37.59
N HIS A 23 -31.38 -6.00 37.69
CA HIS A 23 -32.15 -5.52 36.54
C HIS A 23 -33.05 -4.37 36.99
N GLN A 24 -32.55 -3.15 36.84
CA GLN A 24 -33.38 -1.96 36.68
C GLN A 24 -32.60 -0.93 35.87
N GLY A 25 -33.31 -0.30 34.94
CA GLY A 25 -32.75 0.67 34.02
C GLY A 25 -32.24 1.91 34.72
N GLU A 26 -31.23 2.51 34.12
CA GLU A 26 -30.82 3.86 34.44
C GLU A 26 -30.44 4.59 33.16
N GLN A 27 -30.92 5.82 33.10
CA GLN A 27 -30.68 6.79 32.06
C GLN A 27 -29.19 7.10 32.00
N ASP A 28 -28.52 6.76 30.88
CA ASP A 28 -27.16 7.24 30.62
C ASP A 28 -27.21 8.70 30.16
N HIS A 29 -27.44 9.59 31.13
CA HIS A 29 -26.93 10.95 31.10
C HIS A 29 -25.44 10.93 31.49
N GLN A 30 -24.58 10.42 30.62
CA GLN A 30 -23.13 10.59 30.75
C GLN A 30 -22.68 11.89 30.07
N SER A 31 -22.78 12.96 30.88
CA SER A 31 -21.77 14.00 31.05
C SER A 31 -21.03 14.49 29.80
N GLU A 32 -21.60 15.51 29.18
CA GLU A 32 -20.96 16.52 28.32
C GLU A 32 -20.00 17.44 29.10
N GLN A 33 -19.30 16.94 30.12
CA GLN A 33 -18.45 17.74 31.01
C GLN A 33 -16.97 17.49 30.71
N GLY A 34 -16.33 18.50 30.09
CA GLY A 34 -14.88 18.72 30.26
C GLY A 34 -13.97 18.59 29.03
N ARG A 35 -14.34 19.08 27.84
CA ARG A 35 -13.36 19.39 26.77
C ARG A 35 -12.56 20.67 27.09
N GLN A 36 -11.97 20.76 28.28
CA GLN A 36 -11.19 21.94 28.66
C GLN A 36 -9.70 21.66 28.51
N ALA A 37 -9.07 22.36 27.57
CA ALA A 37 -7.62 22.35 27.40
C ALA A 37 -6.97 22.79 28.73
N SER A 38 -6.29 21.87 29.42
CA SER A 38 -5.59 22.20 30.65
C SER A 38 -4.27 22.89 30.31
N ARG A 39 -4.01 24.02 30.95
CA ARG A 39 -2.77 24.79 30.75
C ARG A 39 -1.72 24.28 31.72
N ILE A 40 -0.85 23.39 31.27
CA ILE A 40 0.30 22.92 32.06
C ILE A 40 1.55 23.61 31.50
N SER A 41 2.23 24.41 32.33
CA SER A 41 3.50 25.09 31.98
C SER A 41 3.45 26.07 30.79
N GLY A 42 2.28 26.70 30.55
CA GLY A 42 2.14 27.69 29.47
C GLY A 42 1.79 27.11 28.10
N VAL A 43 1.58 25.80 27.98
CA VAL A 43 1.13 25.11 26.76
C VAL A 43 -0.25 24.49 27.03
N PHE A 44 -1.12 24.49 26.01
CA PHE A 44 -2.42 23.84 26.07
C PHE A 44 -2.28 22.34 25.80
N GLY A 45 -2.71 21.50 26.73
CA GLY A 45 -2.90 20.08 26.45
C GLY A 45 -4.22 19.86 25.71
N VAL A 46 -4.15 19.48 24.44
CA VAL A 46 -5.33 19.12 23.63
C VAL A 46 -5.13 17.71 23.10
N ARG A 47 -6.13 16.84 23.33
CA ARG A 47 -6.10 15.46 22.83
C ARG A 47 -5.95 15.46 21.30
N GLY A 48 -5.03 14.65 20.79
CA GLY A 48 -4.72 14.58 19.36
C GLY A 48 -3.65 15.56 18.88
N PHE A 49 -3.23 16.52 19.71
CA PHE A 49 -2.10 17.40 19.41
C PHE A 49 -0.86 16.98 20.21
N ALA A 50 0.32 17.30 19.69
CA ALA A 50 1.57 17.06 20.40
C ALA A 50 1.61 17.88 21.71
N GLY A 51 2.04 17.23 22.80
CA GLY A 51 2.39 17.94 24.04
C GLY A 51 3.67 18.78 23.87
N ARG A 52 4.04 19.53 24.92
CA ARG A 52 5.28 20.32 24.92
C ARG A 52 6.48 19.37 24.65
N PRO A 53 7.21 19.55 23.53
CA PRO A 53 8.24 18.61 23.16
C PRO A 53 9.48 18.73 24.05
N VAL A 54 10.02 17.60 24.50
CA VAL A 54 11.42 17.50 24.91
C VAL A 54 12.21 17.24 23.63
N GLN A 55 12.83 18.29 23.06
CA GLN A 55 13.40 18.30 21.71
C GLN A 55 14.35 17.12 21.39
N ALA A 56 15.04 16.55 22.38
CA ALA A 56 16.00 15.45 22.20
C ALA A 56 15.41 14.04 22.30
N ALA A 57 14.17 13.86 22.78
CA ALA A 57 13.66 12.54 23.17
C ALA A 57 13.59 11.53 22.00
N PRO A 58 12.96 11.82 20.85
CA PRO A 58 12.78 10.80 19.81
C PRO A 58 14.10 10.32 19.18
N LYS A 59 15.06 11.24 19.00
CA LYS A 59 16.35 10.89 18.42
C LYS A 59 17.18 10.00 19.34
N GLU A 60 17.20 10.28 20.63
CA GLU A 60 17.92 9.46 21.61
C GLU A 60 17.20 8.13 21.86
N GLU A 61 15.86 8.09 21.81
CA GLU A 61 15.07 6.85 21.80
C GLU A 61 15.48 5.97 20.61
N GLY A 62 15.51 6.51 19.40
CA GLY A 62 15.94 5.79 18.21
C GLY A 62 17.38 5.27 18.32
N LYS A 63 18.29 6.08 18.85
CA LYS A 63 19.67 5.68 19.11
C LYS A 63 19.77 4.55 20.14
N ALA A 64 18.92 4.58 21.19
CA ALA A 64 18.88 3.56 22.23
C ALA A 64 18.44 2.19 21.69
N LEU A 65 17.60 2.15 20.64
CA LEU A 65 17.14 0.90 20.01
C LEU A 65 18.29 0.04 19.48
N ARG A 66 19.42 0.65 19.10
CA ARG A 66 20.62 -0.07 18.61
C ARG A 66 21.19 -1.06 19.61
N ARG A 67 20.92 -0.90 20.90
CA ARG A 67 21.33 -1.86 21.94
C ARG A 67 20.53 -3.16 21.88
N ARG A 68 19.27 -3.08 21.42
CA ARG A 68 18.37 -4.25 21.28
C ARG A 68 18.47 -4.85 19.89
N VAL A 69 18.50 -3.98 18.87
CA VAL A 69 18.60 -4.37 17.47
C VAL A 69 19.78 -3.62 16.84
N PRO A 70 21.01 -4.15 16.94
CA PRO A 70 22.15 -3.59 16.24
C PRO A 70 21.87 -3.49 14.74
N ARG A 71 22.46 -2.49 14.07
CA ARG A 71 22.22 -2.30 12.62
C ARG A 71 22.71 -3.49 11.79
N ALA A 72 23.82 -4.11 12.20
CA ALA A 72 24.36 -5.35 11.64
C ALA A 72 23.34 -6.51 11.62
N ALA A 73 22.43 -6.57 12.59
CA ALA A 73 21.42 -7.63 12.66
C ALA A 73 20.44 -7.59 11.48
N HIS A 74 20.35 -6.47 10.74
CA HIS A 74 19.51 -6.41 9.54
C HIS A 74 20.05 -7.23 8.37
N ALA A 75 21.30 -7.68 8.41
CA ALA A 75 21.87 -8.61 7.44
C ALA A 75 21.43 -10.06 7.66
N GLU A 76 20.90 -10.39 8.84
CA GLU A 76 20.51 -11.75 9.21
C GLU A 76 19.27 -12.19 8.44
N LEU A 77 19.38 -13.36 7.80
CA LEU A 77 18.30 -14.02 7.09
C LEU A 77 18.31 -15.50 7.45
N THR A 78 17.29 -15.95 8.17
CA THR A 78 17.09 -17.35 8.53
C THR A 78 15.68 -17.78 8.18
N PHE A 79 15.55 -18.94 7.55
CA PHE A 79 14.26 -19.53 7.20
C PHE A 79 13.93 -20.65 8.18
N ASP A 80 12.72 -20.65 8.71
CA ASP A 80 12.27 -21.74 9.57
C ASP A 80 11.73 -22.92 8.76
N ALA A 81 11.65 -24.10 9.40
CA ALA A 81 11.21 -25.34 8.76
C ALA A 81 9.73 -25.33 8.35
N GLY A 82 8.91 -24.41 8.88
CA GLY A 82 7.50 -24.25 8.54
C GLY A 82 7.25 -23.20 7.46
N ARG A 83 8.29 -22.66 6.81
CA ARG A 83 8.13 -21.74 5.68
C ARG A 83 7.39 -22.44 4.53
N PRO A 84 6.29 -21.89 4.01
CA PRO A 84 5.62 -22.46 2.85
C PRO A 84 6.53 -22.42 1.63
N ASP A 85 6.42 -23.45 0.79
CA ASP A 85 7.10 -23.45 -0.49
C ASP A 85 6.47 -22.43 -1.48
N ALA A 86 7.17 -22.15 -2.58
CA ALA A 86 6.75 -21.11 -3.52
C ALA A 86 5.39 -21.40 -4.15
N VAL A 87 5.08 -22.67 -4.39
CA VAL A 87 3.83 -23.11 -5.02
C VAL A 87 2.67 -22.92 -4.06
N THR A 88 2.80 -23.41 -2.84
CA THR A 88 1.82 -23.29 -1.75
C THR A 88 1.49 -21.82 -1.50
N ALA A 89 2.50 -20.96 -1.40
CA ALA A 89 2.29 -19.52 -1.21
C ALA A 89 1.53 -18.87 -2.39
N VAL A 90 1.80 -19.29 -3.62
CA VAL A 90 1.08 -18.82 -4.82
C VAL A 90 -0.38 -19.30 -4.82
N GLU A 91 -0.63 -20.54 -4.44
CA GLU A 91 -1.98 -21.11 -4.32
C GLU A 91 -2.80 -20.43 -3.23
N GLU A 92 -2.22 -20.24 -2.04
CA GLU A 92 -2.85 -19.53 -0.93
C GLU A 92 -3.20 -18.09 -1.33
N SER A 93 -2.27 -17.39 -1.99
CA SER A 93 -2.52 -16.02 -2.49
C SER A 93 -3.55 -15.95 -3.65
N ASN A 94 -3.87 -17.10 -4.28
CA ASN A 94 -4.91 -17.22 -5.30
C ASN A 94 -6.31 -17.49 -4.73
N LEU A 95 -6.44 -17.91 -3.46
CA LEU A 95 -7.74 -18.12 -2.84
C LEU A 95 -8.60 -16.86 -2.95
N GLY A 96 -9.86 -17.01 -3.34
CA GLY A 96 -10.82 -15.91 -3.52
C GLY A 96 -10.64 -15.04 -4.79
N ARG A 97 -9.64 -15.31 -5.63
CA ARG A 97 -9.51 -14.69 -6.96
C ARG A 97 -10.48 -15.33 -7.97
N ILE A 98 -10.70 -14.65 -9.08
CA ILE A 98 -11.44 -15.14 -10.25
C ILE A 98 -10.64 -16.32 -10.86
N PRO A 99 -11.17 -17.55 -10.79
CA PRO A 99 -10.42 -18.76 -11.17
C PRO A 99 -9.85 -18.73 -12.59
N GLU A 100 -10.59 -18.18 -13.54
CA GLU A 100 -10.20 -18.14 -14.95
C GLU A 100 -8.99 -17.23 -15.21
N LEU A 101 -8.66 -16.34 -14.26
CA LEU A 101 -7.55 -15.41 -14.36
C LEU A 101 -6.33 -15.82 -13.52
N THR A 102 -6.46 -16.84 -12.66
CA THR A 102 -5.33 -17.29 -11.85
C THR A 102 -4.18 -17.86 -12.70
N PRO A 103 -4.39 -18.56 -13.84
CA PRO A 103 -3.29 -19.02 -14.68
C PRO A 103 -2.50 -17.86 -15.30
N ILE A 104 -3.17 -16.78 -15.69
CA ILE A 104 -2.51 -15.55 -16.20
C ILE A 104 -1.64 -14.94 -15.09
N ARG A 105 -2.13 -14.91 -13.84
CA ARG A 105 -1.33 -14.42 -12.71
C ARG A 105 -0.07 -15.26 -12.52
N VAL A 106 -0.21 -16.59 -12.49
CA VAL A 106 0.92 -17.51 -12.34
C VAL A 106 1.90 -17.33 -13.49
N GLY A 107 1.42 -17.22 -14.73
CA GLY A 107 2.28 -17.02 -15.89
C GLY A 107 3.08 -15.71 -15.84
N ARG A 108 2.47 -14.61 -15.37
CA ARG A 108 3.18 -13.35 -15.13
C ARG A 108 4.21 -13.45 -14.01
N MET A 109 3.91 -14.18 -12.94
CA MET A 109 4.86 -14.42 -11.85
C MET A 109 6.02 -15.33 -12.28
N ALA A 110 5.75 -16.31 -13.15
CA ALA A 110 6.76 -17.22 -13.69
C ALA A 110 7.68 -16.56 -14.74
N ALA A 111 7.34 -15.36 -15.23
CA ALA A 111 8.12 -14.68 -16.26
C ALA A 111 9.55 -14.35 -15.80
N THR A 112 9.73 -13.75 -14.62
CA THR A 112 11.04 -13.39 -14.07
C THR A 112 11.03 -13.43 -12.53
N PRO A 113 12.20 -13.59 -11.87
CA PRO A 113 12.31 -13.49 -10.41
C PRO A 113 11.79 -12.15 -9.85
N PHE A 114 12.03 -11.04 -10.57
CA PHE A 114 11.50 -9.73 -10.18
C PHE A 114 9.95 -9.70 -10.25
N ALA A 115 9.35 -10.28 -11.29
CA ALA A 115 7.90 -10.42 -11.40
C ALA A 115 7.33 -11.35 -10.31
N PHE A 116 8.05 -12.42 -9.95
CA PHE A 116 7.68 -13.30 -8.83
C PHE A 116 7.65 -12.53 -7.51
N LEU A 117 8.69 -11.77 -7.17
CA LEU A 117 8.75 -10.96 -5.95
C LEU A 117 7.51 -10.07 -5.83
N ARG A 118 7.17 -9.34 -6.91
CA ARG A 118 5.99 -8.46 -6.98
C ARG A 118 4.67 -9.19 -6.80
N GLY A 119 4.61 -10.48 -7.14
CA GLY A 119 3.43 -11.31 -6.95
C GLY A 119 3.34 -12.00 -5.59
N SER A 120 4.42 -12.02 -4.80
CA SER A 120 4.59 -12.85 -3.60
C SER A 120 4.81 -12.04 -2.30
N ALA A 121 4.16 -10.88 -2.16
CA ALA A 121 4.27 -10.02 -0.97
C ALA A 121 4.04 -10.78 0.35
N GLY A 122 3.04 -11.68 0.40
CA GLY A 122 2.78 -12.52 1.57
C GLY A 122 3.94 -13.45 1.95
N LEU A 123 4.62 -14.06 0.96
CA LEU A 123 5.75 -14.95 1.22
C LEU A 123 6.93 -14.20 1.85
N MET A 124 7.24 -13.00 1.36
CA MET A 124 8.27 -12.17 1.98
C MET A 124 7.84 -11.62 3.34
N ALA A 125 6.56 -11.29 3.52
CA ALA A 125 6.04 -10.89 4.82
C ALA A 125 6.18 -12.02 5.85
N TYR A 126 5.96 -13.28 5.45
CA TYR A 126 6.21 -14.45 6.29
C TYR A 126 7.67 -14.48 6.78
N ASP A 127 8.62 -14.33 5.86
CA ASP A 127 10.04 -14.36 6.18
C ASP A 127 10.45 -13.17 7.05
N LEU A 128 10.02 -11.96 6.69
CA LEU A 128 10.33 -10.72 7.40
C LEU A 128 9.78 -10.69 8.83
N ALA A 129 8.65 -11.35 9.11
CA ALA A 129 8.09 -11.47 10.45
C ALA A 129 8.98 -12.20 11.45
N ARG A 130 10.00 -12.90 10.97
CA ARG A 130 11.01 -13.62 11.78
C ARG A 130 12.38 -12.94 11.76
N THR A 131 12.49 -11.79 11.10
CA THR A 131 13.73 -10.99 11.09
C THR A 131 13.71 -9.94 12.21
N PRO A 132 14.87 -9.41 12.63
CA PRO A 132 14.91 -8.34 13.62
C PRO A 132 14.14 -7.09 13.18
N THR A 133 13.25 -6.58 14.03
CA THR A 133 12.52 -5.32 13.85
C THR A 133 12.79 -4.38 15.02
N THR A 134 12.91 -3.08 14.75
CA THR A 134 13.17 -2.08 15.80
C THR A 134 11.95 -1.82 16.71
N GLY A 135 10.77 -2.22 16.26
CA GLY A 135 9.48 -1.88 16.85
C GLY A 135 9.00 -0.46 16.50
N ILE A 136 9.74 0.30 15.68
CA ILE A 136 9.23 1.56 15.13
C ILE A 136 8.22 1.20 14.03
N ALA A 137 6.98 1.64 14.20
CA ALA A 137 5.94 1.43 13.20
C ALA A 137 5.69 2.69 12.38
N ALA A 138 5.37 2.50 11.11
CA ALA A 138 4.89 3.50 10.16
C ALA A 138 3.71 2.92 9.38
N GLN A 139 2.97 3.77 8.66
CA GLN A 139 2.19 3.30 7.53
C GLN A 139 3.17 2.88 6.43
N ILE A 140 3.15 1.58 6.11
CA ILE A 140 3.92 0.95 5.04
C ILE A 140 3.01 0.73 3.83
N CYS A 141 3.55 0.78 2.61
CA CYS A 141 2.80 0.42 1.42
C CYS A 141 2.65 -1.10 1.31
N GLY A 142 3.56 -1.86 1.95
CA GLY A 142 3.50 -3.32 2.09
C GLY A 142 4.01 -4.07 0.86
N ASP A 143 4.12 -3.39 -0.28
CA ASP A 143 4.66 -3.91 -1.53
C ASP A 143 5.67 -2.93 -2.14
N ALA A 144 6.61 -2.43 -1.31
CA ALA A 144 7.64 -1.51 -1.77
C ALA A 144 8.63 -2.22 -2.70
N HIS A 145 8.59 -1.91 -3.99
CA HIS A 145 9.50 -2.46 -4.99
C HIS A 145 9.82 -1.42 -6.06
N ALA A 146 10.90 -1.64 -6.83
CA ALA A 146 11.41 -0.70 -7.83
C ALA A 146 10.33 -0.29 -8.85
N ALA A 147 9.43 -1.20 -9.25
CA ALA A 147 8.32 -0.87 -10.18
C ALA A 147 7.07 -0.26 -9.52
N ASN A 148 7.07 0.02 -8.20
CA ASN A 148 5.94 0.59 -7.47
C ASN A 148 6.00 2.14 -7.43
N PHE A 149 7.02 2.75 -8.03
CA PHE A 149 7.13 4.20 -8.16
C PHE A 149 6.68 4.63 -9.55
N GLY A 150 5.97 5.75 -9.62
CA GLY A 150 5.63 6.31 -10.92
C GLY A 150 4.91 7.63 -10.85
N LEU A 151 4.61 8.12 -12.03
CA LEU A 151 4.10 9.46 -12.29
C LEU A 151 2.57 9.45 -12.35
N TYR A 152 1.96 10.45 -11.75
CA TYR A 152 0.53 10.72 -11.86
C TYR A 152 0.25 12.22 -11.79
N GLY A 153 -0.93 12.62 -12.26
CA GLY A 153 -1.35 14.02 -12.26
C GLY A 153 -1.75 14.53 -10.87
N ASP A 154 -1.30 15.72 -10.51
CA ASP A 154 -1.86 16.44 -9.36
C ASP A 154 -3.18 17.17 -9.71
N ALA A 155 -3.80 17.80 -8.72
CA ALA A 155 -5.06 18.54 -8.87
C ALA A 155 -4.99 19.73 -9.84
N ARG A 156 -3.80 20.30 -10.10
CA ARG A 156 -3.55 21.43 -10.99
C ARG A 156 -3.07 20.99 -12.37
N GLY A 157 -2.86 19.70 -12.57
CA GLY A 157 -2.26 19.18 -13.79
C GLY A 157 -0.73 19.35 -13.84
N GLY A 158 -0.05 19.36 -12.70
CA GLY A 158 1.36 18.96 -12.61
C GLY A 158 1.52 17.43 -12.70
N LEU A 159 2.77 16.96 -12.78
CA LEU A 159 3.10 15.52 -12.64
C LEU A 159 3.93 15.36 -11.37
N VAL A 160 3.57 14.37 -10.56
CA VAL A 160 4.28 14.01 -9.32
C VAL A 160 4.74 12.56 -9.43
N ILE A 161 5.97 12.29 -8.96
CA ILE A 161 6.49 10.92 -8.81
C ILE A 161 6.35 10.46 -7.35
N ASP A 162 5.69 9.32 -7.16
CA ASP A 162 5.54 8.70 -5.84
C ASP A 162 5.20 7.21 -5.96
N LEU A 163 5.03 6.54 -4.81
CA LEU A 163 4.45 5.20 -4.68
C LEU A 163 3.06 5.14 -5.33
N ASN A 164 2.71 4.03 -5.98
CA ASN A 164 1.50 3.89 -6.81
C ASN A 164 0.52 2.78 -6.37
N ASP A 165 1.02 1.75 -5.71
CA ASP A 165 0.25 0.58 -5.28
C ASP A 165 0.26 0.47 -3.76
N PHE A 166 -0.93 0.36 -3.21
CA PHE A 166 -1.22 0.36 -1.78
C PHE A 166 -2.20 -0.76 -1.41
N ASP A 167 -2.44 -1.74 -2.29
CA ASP A 167 -3.30 -2.90 -2.00
C ASP A 167 -2.88 -3.59 -0.68
N GLU A 168 -1.58 -3.55 -0.38
CA GLU A 168 -0.94 -4.17 0.76
C GLU A 168 -0.67 -3.22 1.94
N THR A 169 -1.22 -1.99 1.92
CA THR A 169 -0.85 -0.97 2.91
C THR A 169 -1.32 -1.29 4.33
N ALA A 170 -0.41 -1.24 5.30
CA ALA A 170 -0.71 -1.54 6.69
C ALA A 170 0.12 -0.66 7.64
N HIS A 171 -0.22 -0.69 8.93
CA HIS A 171 0.65 -0.11 9.94
C HIS A 171 1.63 -1.17 10.43
N GLY A 172 2.92 -0.99 10.18
CA GLY A 172 3.92 -2.04 10.38
C GLY A 172 5.36 -1.51 10.43
N PRO A 173 6.36 -2.42 10.52
CA PRO A 173 7.78 -2.05 10.55
C PRO A 173 8.21 -1.38 9.25
N TRP A 174 8.81 -0.20 9.34
CA TRP A 174 9.37 0.52 8.18
C TRP A 174 10.49 -0.28 7.48
N GLU A 175 11.13 -1.19 8.21
CA GLU A 175 12.19 -2.07 7.71
C GLU A 175 11.68 -3.02 6.63
N TRP A 176 10.40 -3.40 6.66
CA TRP A 176 9.84 -4.35 5.70
C TRP A 176 9.80 -3.77 4.29
N ASP A 177 9.26 -2.55 4.16
CA ASP A 177 9.26 -1.84 2.87
C ASP A 177 10.68 -1.56 2.38
N LEU A 178 11.60 -1.17 3.28
CA LEU A 178 12.97 -0.86 2.87
C LEU A 178 13.74 -2.10 2.41
N LYS A 179 13.64 -3.22 3.13
CA LYS A 179 14.25 -4.49 2.75
C LYS A 179 13.68 -5.00 1.42
N ARG A 180 12.35 -4.93 1.25
CA ARG A 180 11.69 -5.34 0.00
C ARG A 180 12.11 -4.47 -1.18
N LEU A 181 12.21 -3.15 -1.01
CA LEU A 181 12.70 -2.25 -2.04
C LEU A 181 14.14 -2.59 -2.44
N ALA A 182 15.03 -2.75 -1.46
CA ALA A 182 16.43 -3.07 -1.70
C ALA A 182 16.59 -4.41 -2.45
N THR A 183 15.89 -5.47 -2.03
CA THR A 183 15.85 -6.77 -2.75
C THR A 183 15.36 -6.59 -4.19
N SER A 184 14.30 -5.81 -4.39
CA SER A 184 13.73 -5.62 -5.72
C SER A 184 14.68 -4.92 -6.70
N LEU A 185 15.57 -4.05 -6.19
CA LEU A 185 16.60 -3.38 -6.99
C LEU A 185 17.70 -4.34 -7.41
N VAL A 186 18.10 -5.29 -6.54
CA VAL A 186 19.04 -6.36 -6.89
C VAL A 186 18.45 -7.21 -8.03
N LEU A 187 17.21 -7.68 -7.88
CA LEU A 187 16.55 -8.50 -8.90
C LEU A 187 16.37 -7.76 -10.23
N ALA A 188 15.98 -6.48 -10.19
CA ALA A 188 15.86 -5.65 -11.38
C ALA A 188 17.22 -5.43 -12.07
N GLY A 189 18.29 -5.19 -11.30
CA GLY A 189 19.64 -5.05 -11.83
C GLY A 189 20.13 -6.33 -12.50
N ARG A 190 19.92 -7.50 -11.87
CA ARG A 190 20.25 -8.81 -12.45
C ARG A 190 19.47 -9.06 -13.74
N GLU A 191 18.18 -8.74 -13.78
CA GLU A 191 17.35 -8.85 -14.99
C GLU A 191 17.84 -7.92 -16.12
N ALA A 192 18.32 -6.72 -15.77
CA ALA A 192 18.93 -5.77 -16.71
C ALA A 192 20.35 -6.17 -17.16
N GLY A 193 20.93 -7.24 -16.59
CA GLY A 193 22.27 -7.72 -16.91
C GLY A 193 23.41 -6.96 -16.21
N ALA A 194 23.12 -6.23 -15.13
CA ALA A 194 24.15 -5.63 -14.28
C ALA A 194 24.92 -6.70 -13.49
N ASP A 195 26.18 -6.43 -13.17
CA ASP A 195 26.97 -7.32 -12.32
C ASP A 195 26.55 -7.26 -10.84
N GLU A 196 27.01 -8.24 -10.05
CA GLU A 196 26.63 -8.39 -8.64
C GLU A 196 27.04 -7.19 -7.79
N ASP A 197 28.20 -6.57 -8.09
CA ASP A 197 28.68 -5.41 -7.36
C ASP A 197 27.79 -4.20 -7.62
N ALA A 198 27.38 -3.97 -8.87
CA ALA A 198 26.43 -2.92 -9.24
C ALA A 198 25.05 -3.15 -8.60
N CYS A 199 24.55 -4.39 -8.61
CA CYS A 199 23.27 -4.73 -7.98
C CYS A 199 23.29 -4.49 -6.46
N ARG A 200 24.37 -4.93 -5.78
CA ARG A 200 24.58 -4.69 -4.35
C ARG A 200 24.71 -3.21 -4.05
N LYS A 201 25.45 -2.47 -4.88
CA LYS A 201 25.64 -1.02 -4.75
C LYS A 201 24.31 -0.28 -4.86
N ALA A 202 23.48 -0.60 -5.85
CA ALA A 202 22.15 -0.01 -5.99
C ALA A 202 21.28 -0.22 -4.73
N ALA A 203 21.27 -1.44 -4.16
CA ALA A 203 20.57 -1.71 -2.90
C ALA A 203 21.12 -0.87 -1.73
N GLN A 204 22.45 -0.78 -1.62
CA GLN A 204 23.13 0.04 -0.60
C GLN A 204 22.79 1.53 -0.76
N ASP A 205 22.79 2.05 -1.98
CA ASP A 205 22.56 3.45 -2.29
C ASP A 205 21.09 3.86 -2.09
N ALA A 206 20.13 2.97 -2.35
CA ALA A 206 18.74 3.18 -1.95
C ALA A 206 18.59 3.35 -0.43
N VAL A 207 19.23 2.48 0.36
CA VAL A 207 19.18 2.57 1.83
C VAL A 207 19.92 3.81 2.34
N GLY A 208 21.05 4.14 1.73
CA GLY A 208 21.80 5.36 2.03
C GLY A 208 20.98 6.61 1.74
N ALA A 209 20.30 6.68 0.60
CA ALA A 209 19.41 7.79 0.25
C ALA A 209 18.21 7.88 1.20
N TYR A 210 17.61 6.75 1.57
CA TYR A 210 16.56 6.68 2.59
C TYR A 210 17.03 7.29 3.92
N ARG A 211 18.19 6.84 4.43
CA ARG A 211 18.79 7.34 5.68
C ARG A 211 19.16 8.82 5.62
N ARG A 212 19.75 9.29 4.52
CA ARG A 212 20.10 10.72 4.33
C ARG A 212 18.85 11.59 4.30
N THR A 213 17.80 11.14 3.60
CA THR A 213 16.51 11.83 3.51
C THR A 213 15.83 11.95 4.87
N LEU A 214 15.76 10.88 5.66
CA LEU A 214 15.25 10.94 7.03
C LEU A 214 15.98 11.97 7.89
N ARG A 215 17.30 12.07 7.75
CA ARG A 215 18.10 13.05 8.49
C ARG A 215 17.88 14.48 8.04
N LEU A 216 17.55 14.69 6.77
CA LEU A 216 17.16 15.99 6.24
C LEU A 216 15.80 16.39 6.83
N LEU A 217 14.79 15.53 6.66
CA LEU A 217 13.42 15.76 7.13
C LEU A 217 13.35 15.95 8.66
N ALA A 218 14.18 15.22 9.43
CA ALA A 218 14.27 15.34 10.89
C ALA A 218 14.75 16.73 11.39
N LYS A 219 15.33 17.56 10.51
CA LYS A 219 15.80 18.91 10.85
C LYS A 219 14.83 20.01 10.43
N LEU A 220 13.85 19.69 9.59
CA LEU A 220 12.88 20.65 9.11
C LEU A 220 11.75 20.85 10.14
N PRO A 221 11.08 22.03 10.14
CA PRO A 221 9.78 22.17 10.78
C PRO A 221 8.80 21.10 10.28
N VAL A 222 7.90 20.63 11.15
CA VAL A 222 6.99 19.50 10.84
C VAL A 222 6.16 19.76 9.58
N LEU A 223 5.67 20.99 9.38
CA LEU A 223 4.88 21.35 8.21
C LEU A 223 5.72 21.35 6.92
N ASP A 224 6.97 21.77 6.99
CA ASP A 224 7.87 21.79 5.84
C ASP A 224 8.30 20.36 5.48
N ALA A 225 8.57 19.52 6.49
CA ALA A 225 8.85 18.10 6.30
C ALA A 225 7.65 17.37 5.66
N TRP A 226 6.42 17.70 6.07
CA TRP A 226 5.19 17.12 5.52
C TRP A 226 4.95 17.51 4.06
N ASN A 227 5.23 18.77 3.71
CA ASN A 227 5.01 19.30 2.36
C ASN A 227 6.27 19.23 1.48
N ALA A 228 7.29 18.47 1.88
CA ALA A 228 8.47 18.25 1.07
C ALA A 228 8.11 17.44 -0.18
N ILE A 229 7.62 18.11 -1.23
CA ILE A 229 7.32 17.50 -2.52
C ILE A 229 8.65 17.03 -3.13
N ALA A 230 8.63 15.86 -3.78
CA ALA A 230 9.71 15.51 -4.72
C ALA A 230 9.58 16.41 -5.96
N ASP A 231 10.01 17.65 -5.83
CA ASP A 231 10.39 18.46 -6.99
C ASP A 231 11.79 18.03 -7.45
N GLU A 232 12.27 18.66 -8.54
CA GLU A 232 13.64 18.57 -9.05
C GLU A 232 14.72 18.72 -7.94
N GLU A 233 14.38 19.35 -6.81
CA GLU A 233 15.24 19.41 -5.62
C GLU A 233 15.51 18.05 -4.96
N LEU A 234 14.56 17.11 -4.91
CA LEU A 234 14.82 15.78 -4.33
C LEU A 234 15.62 14.88 -5.29
N VAL A 235 15.42 15.06 -6.60
CA VAL A 235 16.18 14.38 -7.67
C VAL A 235 17.61 14.91 -7.72
N SER A 236 17.83 16.22 -7.55
CA SER A 236 19.16 16.82 -7.42
C SER A 236 19.84 16.46 -6.09
N HIS A 237 19.11 16.35 -4.97
CA HIS A 237 19.66 15.83 -3.71
C HIS A 237 19.98 14.33 -3.76
N ALA A 238 19.31 13.58 -4.64
CA ALA A 238 19.62 12.18 -4.89
C ALA A 238 20.76 12.00 -5.90
N ASP A 239 21.38 13.09 -6.40
CA ASP A 239 22.43 13.06 -7.42
C ASP A 239 22.05 12.21 -8.66
N ALA A 240 20.77 12.19 -9.05
CA ALA A 240 20.24 11.29 -10.08
C ALA A 240 20.27 11.91 -11.49
N HIS A 241 21.45 12.36 -11.94
CA HIS A 241 21.62 13.14 -13.16
C HIS A 241 21.43 12.32 -14.45
N ASP A 242 21.86 11.06 -14.46
CA ASP A 242 21.81 10.18 -15.64
C ASP A 242 20.39 9.63 -15.90
N LEU A 243 19.53 9.70 -14.87
CA LEU A 243 18.12 9.32 -14.95
C LEU A 243 17.21 10.39 -15.58
N LEU A 244 17.64 11.65 -15.64
CA LEU A 244 16.81 12.80 -16.07
C LEU A 244 16.16 12.57 -17.45
N GLY A 245 16.95 12.20 -18.46
CA GLY A 245 16.43 11.96 -19.82
C GLY A 245 15.46 10.77 -19.91
N THR A 246 15.58 9.80 -19.01
CA THR A 246 14.60 8.71 -18.89
C THR A 246 13.31 9.21 -18.24
N LEU A 247 13.40 9.99 -17.16
CA LEU A 247 12.23 10.58 -16.50
C LEU A 247 11.47 11.51 -17.44
N GLU A 248 12.15 12.37 -18.21
CA GLU A 248 11.51 13.24 -19.20
C GLU A 248 10.68 12.44 -20.21
N ARG A 249 11.24 11.35 -20.75
CA ARG A 249 10.52 10.46 -21.68
C ARG A 249 9.31 9.79 -21.02
N VAL A 250 9.41 9.39 -19.75
CA VAL A 250 8.29 8.81 -19.01
C VAL A 250 7.23 9.88 -18.73
N MET A 251 7.63 11.11 -18.40
CA MET A 251 6.74 12.26 -18.19
C MET A 251 5.96 12.63 -19.46
N GLU A 252 6.61 12.65 -20.63
CA GLU A 252 5.93 12.88 -21.91
C GLU A 252 4.87 11.80 -22.20
N LYS A 253 5.22 10.52 -21.99
CA LYS A 253 4.26 9.41 -22.10
C LYS A 253 3.13 9.52 -21.08
N ALA A 254 3.44 9.94 -19.85
CA ALA A 254 2.50 10.13 -18.77
C ALA A 254 1.47 11.22 -19.11
N ARG A 255 1.90 12.36 -19.68
CA ARG A 255 1.01 13.45 -20.13
C ARG A 255 -0.05 12.96 -21.13
N ALA A 256 0.30 12.02 -22.00
CA ALA A 256 -0.64 11.45 -22.96
C ALA A 256 -1.63 10.43 -22.36
N ASN A 257 -1.36 9.88 -21.17
CA ASN A 257 -2.16 8.82 -20.56
C ASN A 257 -3.36 9.38 -19.78
N THR A 258 -4.37 9.88 -20.50
CA THR A 258 -5.59 10.49 -19.92
C THR A 258 -6.83 9.59 -20.04
N SER A 259 -7.87 9.88 -19.25
CA SER A 259 -9.21 9.28 -19.41
C SER A 259 -9.76 9.51 -20.83
N GLY A 260 -9.58 10.71 -21.38
CA GLY A 260 -9.88 11.07 -22.77
C GLY A 260 -9.29 10.12 -23.80
N ARG A 261 -7.96 9.95 -23.77
CA ARG A 261 -7.27 9.07 -24.73
C ARG A 261 -7.72 7.61 -24.59
N PHE A 262 -7.95 7.15 -23.37
CA PHE A 262 -8.44 5.79 -23.14
C PHE A 262 -9.88 5.62 -23.68
N ALA A 263 -10.80 6.50 -23.31
CA ALA A 263 -12.18 6.44 -23.77
C ALA A 263 -12.28 6.53 -25.30
N ALA A 264 -11.51 7.41 -25.95
CA ALA A 264 -11.49 7.51 -27.42
C ALA A 264 -11.04 6.21 -28.12
N LYS A 265 -10.15 5.43 -27.50
CA LYS A 265 -9.68 4.15 -28.06
C LYS A 265 -10.58 2.97 -27.69
N SER A 266 -11.22 3.02 -26.54
CA SER A 266 -11.87 1.87 -25.91
C SER A 266 -13.39 1.97 -25.85
N THR A 267 -13.99 3.02 -26.41
CA THR A 267 -15.45 3.19 -26.47
C THR A 267 -15.93 3.44 -27.90
N GLN A 268 -17.21 3.22 -28.13
CA GLN A 268 -17.92 3.54 -29.37
C GLN A 268 -19.25 4.22 -29.04
N PRO A 269 -19.75 5.12 -29.90
CA PRO A 269 -21.08 5.70 -29.73
C PRO A 269 -22.17 4.64 -29.92
N THR A 270 -23.31 4.90 -29.31
CA THR A 270 -24.56 4.12 -29.44
C THR A 270 -25.63 4.94 -30.17
N GLU A 271 -26.73 4.29 -30.56
CA GLU A 271 -27.82 4.93 -31.33
C GLU A 271 -28.55 6.05 -30.56
N ASP A 272 -28.54 5.99 -29.23
CA ASP A 272 -29.14 6.97 -28.33
C ASP A 272 -28.21 8.16 -28.00
N GLY A 273 -27.03 8.23 -28.62
CA GLY A 273 -26.03 9.28 -28.38
C GLY A 273 -25.20 9.07 -27.10
N SER A 274 -25.33 7.93 -26.42
CA SER A 274 -24.41 7.53 -25.35
C SER A 274 -23.13 6.89 -25.90
N HIS A 275 -22.28 6.39 -25.02
CA HIS A 275 -21.02 5.73 -25.36
C HIS A 275 -20.91 4.45 -24.55
N ARG A 276 -20.40 3.39 -25.18
CA ARG A 276 -20.15 2.10 -24.53
C ARG A 276 -18.75 1.60 -24.79
N PHE A 277 -18.20 0.83 -23.86
CA PHE A 277 -16.92 0.16 -24.02
C PHE A 277 -16.96 -0.90 -25.14
N VAL A 278 -15.85 -1.00 -25.86
CA VAL A 278 -15.62 -2.01 -26.90
C VAL A 278 -14.87 -3.18 -26.27
N ASP A 279 -15.35 -4.41 -26.54
CA ASP A 279 -14.69 -5.62 -26.07
C ASP A 279 -13.28 -5.78 -26.64
N ALA A 280 -12.33 -6.09 -25.76
CA ALA A 280 -10.95 -6.42 -26.07
C ALA A 280 -10.46 -7.51 -25.08
N PRO A 281 -11.01 -8.73 -25.14
CA PRO A 281 -10.68 -9.80 -24.19
C PRO A 281 -9.21 -10.25 -24.31
N PRO A 282 -8.58 -10.70 -23.21
CA PRO A 282 -9.11 -10.74 -21.84
C PRO A 282 -9.00 -9.37 -21.11
N VAL A 283 -8.39 -8.37 -21.74
CA VAL A 283 -7.98 -7.11 -21.13
C VAL A 283 -9.18 -6.27 -20.69
N LEU A 284 -10.14 -6.04 -21.58
CA LEU A 284 -11.35 -5.26 -21.34
C LEU A 284 -12.53 -6.08 -21.85
N ARG A 285 -13.53 -6.33 -21.01
CA ARG A 285 -14.73 -7.05 -21.42
C ARG A 285 -15.98 -6.34 -20.89
N ARG A 286 -17.05 -6.39 -21.65
CA ARG A 286 -18.38 -6.02 -21.20
C ARG A 286 -18.82 -6.97 -20.08
N VAL A 287 -19.70 -6.44 -19.24
CA VAL A 287 -20.34 -7.17 -18.14
C VAL A 287 -21.85 -7.22 -18.40
N PRO A 288 -22.58 -8.21 -17.84
CA PRO A 288 -24.03 -8.23 -17.89
C PRO A 288 -24.64 -6.98 -17.26
N ASP A 289 -25.80 -6.54 -17.75
CA ASP A 289 -26.45 -5.29 -17.32
C ASP A 289 -26.71 -5.24 -15.80
N ALA A 290 -27.03 -6.39 -15.18
CA ALA A 290 -27.20 -6.48 -13.73
C ALA A 290 -25.90 -6.17 -12.97
N GLU A 291 -24.76 -6.68 -13.44
CA GLU A 291 -23.44 -6.42 -12.85
C GLU A 291 -23.03 -4.96 -13.09
N ALA A 292 -23.28 -4.41 -14.28
CA ALA A 292 -23.06 -3.00 -14.58
C ALA A 292 -23.88 -2.08 -13.67
N ALA A 293 -25.17 -2.38 -13.48
CA ALA A 293 -26.08 -1.61 -12.63
C ALA A 293 -25.63 -1.65 -11.17
N ALA A 294 -25.19 -2.80 -10.65
CA ALA A 294 -24.67 -2.92 -9.29
C ALA A 294 -23.42 -2.05 -9.06
N VAL A 295 -22.47 -2.05 -10.01
CA VAL A 295 -21.26 -1.21 -9.94
C VAL A 295 -21.64 0.28 -10.04
N ALA A 296 -22.51 0.66 -10.97
CA ALA A 296 -22.95 2.05 -11.12
C ALA A 296 -23.67 2.56 -9.86
N ALA A 297 -24.59 1.78 -9.29
CA ALA A 297 -25.32 2.13 -8.07
C ALA A 297 -24.36 2.30 -6.87
N SER A 298 -23.28 1.52 -6.81
CA SER A 298 -22.27 1.67 -5.74
C SER A 298 -21.59 3.05 -5.71
N LEU A 299 -21.67 3.84 -6.80
CA LEU A 299 -21.11 5.18 -6.83
C LEU A 299 -21.85 6.14 -5.89
N GLU A 300 -23.11 5.85 -5.53
CA GLU A 300 -23.84 6.64 -4.53
C GLU A 300 -23.13 6.63 -3.17
N HIS A 301 -22.74 5.45 -2.67
CA HIS A 301 -21.96 5.37 -1.43
C HIS A 301 -20.57 5.99 -1.60
N TYR A 302 -19.92 5.82 -2.76
CA TYR A 302 -18.62 6.44 -3.03
C TYR A 302 -18.63 7.96 -2.84
N LEU A 303 -19.72 8.65 -3.21
CA LEU A 303 -19.87 10.10 -3.00
C LEU A 303 -19.78 10.49 -1.52
N THR A 304 -20.07 9.59 -0.58
CA THR A 304 -19.92 9.82 0.86
C THR A 304 -18.48 9.66 1.36
N THR A 305 -17.57 9.15 0.51
CA THR A 305 -16.19 8.78 0.87
C THR A 305 -15.12 9.65 0.19
N VAL A 306 -15.49 10.32 -0.91
CA VAL A 306 -14.67 11.36 -1.54
C VAL A 306 -14.80 12.67 -0.77
N SER A 307 -13.83 13.57 -0.92
CA SER A 307 -13.89 14.89 -0.28
C SER A 307 -15.13 15.67 -0.75
N GLU A 308 -15.89 16.24 0.18
CA GLU A 308 -17.17 16.93 -0.10
C GLU A 308 -17.02 18.10 -1.09
N ASP A 309 -15.85 18.75 -1.11
CA ASP A 309 -15.52 19.82 -2.05
C ASP A 309 -15.38 19.34 -3.51
N ARG A 310 -15.45 18.03 -3.77
CA ARG A 310 -15.46 17.42 -5.11
C ARG A 310 -16.85 17.04 -5.60
N LEU A 311 -17.88 17.08 -4.75
CA LEU A 311 -19.24 16.71 -5.14
C LEU A 311 -19.82 17.59 -6.27
N PRO A 312 -19.64 18.93 -6.26
CA PRO A 312 -20.15 19.77 -7.35
C PRO A 312 -19.47 19.49 -8.70
N LEU A 313 -18.25 18.96 -8.70
CA LEU A 313 -17.56 18.51 -9.91
C LEU A 313 -18.19 17.22 -10.43
N LEU A 314 -18.31 16.20 -9.56
CA LEU A 314 -18.87 14.89 -9.94
C LEU A 314 -20.33 14.99 -10.39
N ALA A 315 -21.12 15.90 -9.81
CA ALA A 315 -22.51 16.17 -10.20
C ALA A 315 -22.69 16.65 -11.65
N ARG A 316 -21.61 17.01 -12.35
CA ARG A 316 -21.63 17.45 -13.76
C ARG A 316 -21.40 16.32 -14.75
N TYR A 317 -21.18 15.11 -14.25
CA TYR A 317 -20.94 13.92 -15.06
C TYR A 317 -22.14 12.96 -14.98
N ALA A 318 -22.54 12.42 -16.13
CA ALA A 318 -23.46 11.30 -16.22
C ALA A 318 -22.67 9.98 -16.30
N VAL A 319 -23.19 8.90 -15.72
CA VAL A 319 -22.62 7.54 -15.84
C VAL A 319 -23.18 6.89 -17.10
N HIS A 320 -22.31 6.47 -18.03
CA HIS A 320 -22.71 5.96 -19.34
C HIS A 320 -22.55 4.45 -19.48
N ASP A 321 -21.46 3.87 -18.99
CA ASP A 321 -21.20 2.43 -19.16
C ASP A 321 -20.21 1.88 -18.12
N VAL A 322 -20.23 0.56 -17.93
CA VAL A 322 -19.34 -0.19 -17.05
C VAL A 322 -18.74 -1.36 -17.80
N ALA A 323 -17.42 -1.55 -17.68
CA ALA A 323 -16.73 -2.71 -18.21
C ALA A 323 -15.77 -3.31 -17.19
N PHE A 324 -15.52 -4.62 -17.29
CA PHE A 324 -14.52 -5.33 -16.50
C PHE A 324 -13.14 -5.20 -17.14
N ARG A 325 -12.10 -5.02 -16.31
CA ARG A 325 -10.72 -4.77 -16.72
C ARG A 325 -9.73 -5.61 -15.92
N VAL A 326 -8.91 -6.41 -16.59
CA VAL A 326 -7.82 -7.20 -15.96
C VAL A 326 -6.58 -6.33 -15.66
N VAL A 327 -6.21 -6.11 -14.40
CA VAL A 327 -5.13 -5.17 -14.04
C VAL A 327 -3.91 -5.80 -13.36
N GLY A 328 -2.72 -5.24 -13.63
CA GLY A 328 -1.48 -5.47 -12.88
C GLY A 328 -0.85 -6.85 -13.05
N THR A 329 0.18 -7.15 -12.25
CA THR A 329 0.78 -8.49 -12.10
C THR A 329 0.25 -9.15 -10.83
N GLY A 330 0.38 -8.48 -9.67
CA GLY A 330 -0.12 -8.97 -8.38
C GLY A 330 -1.66 -8.94 -8.23
N SER A 331 -2.35 -8.00 -8.88
CA SER A 331 -3.81 -7.86 -8.80
C SER A 331 -4.58 -8.68 -9.85
N VAL A 332 -3.91 -9.48 -10.70
CA VAL A 332 -4.60 -10.34 -11.69
C VAL A 332 -5.52 -11.30 -10.95
N GLY A 333 -6.76 -11.44 -11.43
CA GLY A 333 -7.79 -12.24 -10.78
C GLY A 333 -8.56 -11.53 -9.67
N THR A 334 -8.30 -10.25 -9.39
CA THR A 334 -9.22 -9.41 -8.61
C THR A 334 -10.29 -8.78 -9.52
N ARG A 335 -11.46 -8.45 -8.95
CA ARG A 335 -12.50 -7.73 -9.71
C ARG A 335 -12.08 -6.27 -9.87
N SER A 336 -12.03 -5.80 -11.10
CA SER A 336 -11.71 -4.40 -11.41
C SER A 336 -12.60 -3.94 -12.55
N TYR A 337 -13.36 -2.88 -12.29
CA TYR A 337 -14.25 -2.27 -13.26
C TYR A 337 -13.73 -0.90 -13.68
N VAL A 338 -14.03 -0.51 -14.91
CA VAL A 338 -13.93 0.87 -15.39
C VAL A 338 -15.33 1.40 -15.63
N VAL A 339 -15.60 2.61 -15.15
CA VAL A 339 -16.89 3.30 -15.31
C VAL A 339 -16.66 4.52 -16.18
N LEU A 340 -17.39 4.62 -17.28
CA LEU A 340 -17.35 5.76 -18.20
C LEU A 340 -18.32 6.84 -17.71
N LEU A 341 -17.80 8.04 -17.54
CA LEU A 341 -18.57 9.22 -17.19
C LEU A 341 -18.38 10.29 -18.27
N LEU A 342 -19.45 10.94 -18.74
CA LEU A 342 -19.37 12.04 -19.69
C LEU A 342 -19.94 13.33 -19.09
N ASP A 343 -19.31 14.46 -19.37
CA ASP A 343 -19.85 15.76 -19.02
C ASP A 343 -20.84 16.29 -20.09
N HIS A 344 -21.39 17.49 -19.86
CA HIS A 344 -22.30 18.18 -20.79
C HIS A 344 -21.73 18.43 -22.20
N ARG A 345 -20.42 18.30 -22.43
CA ARG A 345 -19.76 18.43 -23.74
C ARG A 345 -19.39 17.07 -24.34
N GLY A 346 -19.69 15.97 -23.65
CA GLY A 346 -19.26 14.63 -24.02
C GLY A 346 -17.80 14.33 -23.66
N GLU A 347 -17.15 15.17 -22.84
CA GLU A 347 -15.76 14.94 -22.44
C GLU A 347 -15.69 13.84 -21.36
N PRO A 348 -14.87 12.80 -21.57
CA PRO A 348 -14.90 11.62 -20.72
C PRO A 348 -14.00 11.73 -19.48
N LEU A 349 -14.56 11.31 -18.34
CA LEU A 349 -13.85 10.90 -17.14
C LEU A 349 -14.04 9.39 -16.98
N VAL A 350 -12.97 8.66 -16.66
CA VAL A 350 -13.09 7.22 -16.40
C VAL A 350 -12.66 6.96 -14.96
N LEU A 351 -13.55 6.36 -14.18
CA LEU A 351 -13.25 5.89 -12.83
C LEU A 351 -12.87 4.41 -12.88
N GLN A 352 -11.98 3.99 -12.00
CA GLN A 352 -11.69 2.59 -11.73
C GLN A 352 -12.28 2.22 -10.37
N VAL A 353 -13.10 1.16 -10.35
CA VAL A 353 -13.66 0.55 -9.14
C VAL A 353 -12.98 -0.81 -8.97
N LYS A 354 -11.98 -0.90 -8.09
CA LYS A 354 -11.09 -2.07 -7.93
C LYS A 354 -11.32 -2.74 -6.57
N GLU A 355 -11.55 -4.05 -6.58
CA GLU A 355 -11.73 -4.86 -5.38
C GLU A 355 -10.51 -4.72 -4.48
N ALA A 356 -10.75 -4.33 -3.23
CA ALA A 356 -9.74 -4.24 -2.21
C ALA A 356 -9.87 -5.48 -1.31
N ARG A 357 -8.78 -6.21 -1.12
CA ARG A 357 -8.76 -7.43 -0.31
C ARG A 357 -8.00 -7.17 0.99
N ALA A 358 -8.18 -8.07 1.96
CA ALA A 358 -7.33 -8.09 3.15
C ALA A 358 -5.86 -8.21 2.74
N SER A 359 -5.00 -7.44 3.40
CA SER A 359 -3.57 -7.48 3.14
C SER A 359 -3.00 -8.85 3.40
N ALA A 360 -2.16 -9.34 2.50
CA ALA A 360 -1.33 -10.51 2.74
C ALA A 360 -0.37 -10.32 3.93
N LEU A 361 -0.06 -9.09 4.33
CA LEU A 361 0.82 -8.81 5.48
C LEU A 361 0.14 -8.98 6.84
N LEU A 362 -1.19 -8.89 6.95
CA LEU A 362 -1.86 -8.83 8.25
C LEU A 362 -1.56 -10.05 9.15
N PRO A 363 -1.59 -11.30 8.66
CA PRO A 363 -1.25 -12.46 9.49
C PRO A 363 0.19 -12.41 10.01
N HIS A 364 1.12 -11.90 9.19
CA HIS A 364 2.54 -11.86 9.51
C HIS A 364 2.92 -10.69 10.41
N LEU A 365 2.23 -9.56 10.30
CA LEU A 365 2.37 -8.44 11.23
C LEU A 365 2.00 -8.88 12.65
N ALA A 366 0.96 -9.71 12.81
CA ALA A 366 0.60 -10.29 14.10
C ALA A 366 1.72 -11.20 14.65
N THR A 367 2.31 -12.05 13.80
CA THR A 367 3.48 -12.87 14.16
C THR A 367 4.67 -12.01 14.61
N ALA A 368 4.90 -10.86 13.97
CA ALA A 368 5.96 -9.92 14.32
C ALA A 368 5.65 -9.08 15.58
N GLY A 369 4.54 -9.34 16.28
CA GLY A 369 4.15 -8.64 17.51
C GLY A 369 3.50 -7.27 17.29
N HIS A 370 3.05 -6.96 16.08
CA HIS A 370 2.34 -5.72 15.78
C HIS A 370 0.83 -5.87 16.03
N ALA A 371 0.23 -4.84 16.63
CA ALA A 371 -1.21 -4.77 16.78
C ALA A 371 -1.88 -4.65 15.41
N ILE A 372 -2.85 -5.52 15.14
CA ILE A 372 -3.66 -5.47 13.93
C ILE A 372 -4.95 -4.72 14.26
N PRO A 373 -5.11 -3.46 13.80
CA PRO A 373 -6.35 -2.74 14.01
C PRO A 373 -7.49 -3.42 13.25
N GLU A 374 -8.69 -3.34 13.79
CA GLU A 374 -9.88 -3.77 13.06
C GLU A 374 -10.01 -2.98 11.75
N VAL A 375 -10.19 -3.69 10.65
CA VAL A 375 -10.37 -3.10 9.32
C VAL A 375 -11.85 -3.15 8.96
N PRO A 376 -12.60 -2.04 9.14
CA PRO A 376 -14.04 -2.05 8.87
C PRO A 376 -14.37 -2.18 7.38
N HIS A 377 -13.45 -1.76 6.49
CA HIS A 377 -13.62 -1.83 5.04
C HIS A 377 -12.26 -1.78 4.34
N GLU A 378 -11.92 -2.79 3.54
CA GLU A 378 -10.60 -2.88 2.88
C GLU A 378 -10.33 -1.74 1.91
N GLY A 379 -11.35 -1.28 1.17
CA GLY A 379 -11.21 -0.11 0.29
C GLY A 379 -10.85 1.16 1.08
N ARG A 380 -11.33 1.27 2.33
CA ARG A 380 -10.99 2.40 3.21
C ARG A 380 -9.57 2.28 3.73
N ARG A 381 -9.09 1.06 4.04
CA ARG A 381 -7.69 0.80 4.43
C ARG A 381 -6.74 1.29 3.33
N VAL A 382 -6.98 0.85 2.09
CA VAL A 382 -6.12 1.20 0.96
C VAL A 382 -6.12 2.71 0.70
N VAL A 383 -7.30 3.33 0.62
CA VAL A 383 -7.42 4.78 0.35
C VAL A 383 -6.78 5.63 1.43
N LEU A 384 -7.01 5.32 2.71
CA LEU A 384 -6.43 6.09 3.80
C LEU A 384 -4.93 5.82 3.95
N GLY A 385 -4.46 4.60 3.68
CA GLY A 385 -3.03 4.29 3.64
C GLY A 385 -2.32 5.09 2.55
N GLN A 386 -2.88 5.12 1.34
CA GLN A 386 -2.37 5.95 0.24
C GLN A 386 -2.33 7.44 0.61
N LYS A 387 -3.44 8.00 1.13
CA LYS A 387 -3.50 9.42 1.55
C LYS A 387 -2.54 9.77 2.68
N ARG A 388 -2.18 8.79 3.53
CA ARG A 388 -1.20 8.97 4.60
C ARG A 388 0.22 8.98 4.06
N MET A 389 0.53 8.19 3.03
CA MET A 389 1.89 8.04 2.52
C MET A 389 2.25 9.02 1.41
N GLN A 390 1.26 9.55 0.68
CA GLN A 390 1.48 10.51 -0.41
C GLN A 390 1.27 11.95 0.08
N VAL A 391 2.08 12.89 -0.44
CA VAL A 391 1.86 14.33 -0.22
C VAL A 391 0.66 14.81 -1.04
N VAL A 392 0.57 14.32 -2.28
CA VAL A 392 -0.51 14.62 -3.21
C VAL A 392 -1.09 13.30 -3.67
N SER A 393 -2.37 13.07 -3.38
CA SER A 393 -3.10 11.91 -3.92
C SER A 393 -4.10 12.35 -4.98
N ASP A 394 -4.61 11.37 -5.72
CA ASP A 394 -5.76 11.56 -6.61
C ASP A 394 -6.93 12.22 -5.83
N ILE A 395 -7.45 13.32 -6.39
CA ILE A 395 -8.54 14.10 -5.78
C ILE A 395 -9.87 13.34 -5.77
N LEU A 396 -10.00 12.31 -6.60
CA LEU A 396 -11.17 11.43 -6.71
C LEU A 396 -10.95 10.09 -6.01
N LEU A 397 -9.97 10.01 -5.10
CA LEU A 397 -9.71 8.79 -4.33
C LEU A 397 -10.73 8.61 -3.18
N GLY A 398 -11.53 7.57 -3.29
CA GLY A 398 -12.55 7.15 -2.32
C GLY A 398 -12.77 5.63 -2.35
N TRP A 399 -13.81 5.12 -1.70
CA TRP A 399 -14.10 3.68 -1.63
C TRP A 399 -15.60 3.40 -1.70
N THR A 400 -15.96 2.16 -2.04
CA THR A 400 -17.36 1.72 -2.03
C THR A 400 -17.50 0.23 -1.80
N THR A 401 -18.74 -0.25 -1.64
CA THR A 401 -19.09 -1.66 -1.57
C THR A 401 -19.92 -2.03 -2.79
N VAL A 402 -19.52 -3.09 -3.50
CA VAL A 402 -20.31 -3.69 -4.59
C VAL A 402 -20.67 -5.11 -4.15
N GLU A 403 -21.97 -5.41 -4.04
CA GLU A 403 -22.47 -6.75 -3.65
C GLU A 403 -21.79 -7.32 -2.39
N GLY A 404 -21.66 -6.50 -1.35
CA GLY A 404 -21.04 -6.89 -0.08
C GLY A 404 -19.52 -7.00 -0.09
N ARG A 405 -18.85 -6.71 -1.22
CA ARG A 405 -17.39 -6.71 -1.33
C ARG A 405 -16.83 -5.30 -1.30
N PRO A 406 -15.70 -5.07 -0.60
CA PRO A 406 -15.07 -3.75 -0.53
C PRO A 406 -14.26 -3.41 -1.80
N PHE A 407 -14.38 -2.17 -2.26
CA PHE A 407 -13.67 -1.62 -3.42
C PHE A 407 -13.04 -0.27 -3.09
N GLN A 408 -11.92 0.03 -3.72
CA GLN A 408 -11.42 1.39 -3.87
C GLN A 408 -11.92 2.00 -5.19
N VAL A 409 -12.11 3.31 -5.21
CA VAL A 409 -12.49 4.10 -6.37
C VAL A 409 -11.44 5.18 -6.60
N ARG A 410 -10.94 5.28 -7.83
CA ARG A 410 -9.95 6.29 -8.24
C ARG A 410 -10.13 6.69 -9.70
N GLN A 411 -9.52 7.77 -10.13
CA GLN A 411 -9.45 8.12 -11.54
C GLN A 411 -8.58 7.13 -12.31
N PHE A 412 -9.14 6.55 -13.37
CA PHE A 412 -8.41 5.69 -14.30
C PHE A 412 -7.64 6.54 -15.31
N ARG A 413 -6.34 6.25 -15.47
CA ARG A 413 -5.42 6.99 -16.35
C ARG A 413 -5.40 8.49 -15.99
N ASN A 414 -5.07 8.80 -14.74
CA ASN A 414 -4.69 10.15 -14.33
C ASN A 414 -3.20 10.41 -14.65
N ARG A 415 -2.89 10.50 -15.95
CA ARG A 415 -1.52 10.73 -16.46
C ARG A 415 -0.50 9.72 -15.95
N LYS A 416 -0.90 8.45 -15.89
CA LYS A 416 -0.10 7.39 -15.30
C LYS A 416 1.17 7.14 -16.11
N GLY A 417 2.35 7.22 -15.49
CA GLY A 417 3.63 6.78 -16.03
C GLY A 417 4.39 5.91 -15.03
N SER A 418 5.24 5.01 -15.49
CA SER A 418 6.11 4.21 -14.63
C SER A 418 7.45 4.01 -15.32
N VAL A 419 8.51 4.00 -14.53
CA VAL A 419 9.83 3.56 -14.99
C VAL A 419 9.83 2.03 -14.95
N ASP A 420 10.39 1.39 -15.98
CA ASP A 420 10.65 -0.04 -15.98
C ASP A 420 12.07 -0.29 -15.48
N PRO A 421 12.26 -0.74 -14.22
CA PRO A 421 13.59 -0.83 -13.62
C PRO A 421 14.49 -1.85 -14.32
N ALA A 422 13.93 -2.91 -14.89
CA ALA A 422 14.68 -3.95 -15.60
C ALA A 422 15.16 -3.49 -17.00
N ALA A 423 14.65 -2.36 -17.49
CA ALA A 423 15.06 -1.76 -18.77
C ALA A 423 16.04 -0.59 -18.61
N LEU A 424 16.47 -0.30 -17.38
CA LEU A 424 17.43 0.77 -17.09
C LEU A 424 18.87 0.29 -17.36
N ALA A 425 19.71 1.19 -17.85
CA ALA A 425 21.15 0.96 -17.87
C ALA A 425 21.71 0.95 -16.43
N ALA A 426 22.85 0.29 -16.20
CA ALA A 426 23.39 0.06 -14.86
C ALA A 426 23.65 1.35 -14.06
N ASP A 427 24.13 2.40 -14.71
CA ASP A 427 24.29 3.75 -14.15
C ASP A 427 22.94 4.37 -13.77
N GLN A 428 21.91 4.19 -14.60
CA GLN A 428 20.55 4.66 -14.32
C GLN A 428 19.86 3.89 -13.19
N VAL A 429 20.21 2.62 -12.97
CA VAL A 429 19.68 1.80 -11.86
C VAL A 429 20.11 2.38 -10.51
N ASP A 430 21.35 2.84 -10.39
CA ASP A 430 21.87 3.45 -9.17
C ASP A 430 21.18 4.80 -8.86
N ASP A 431 21.05 5.66 -9.86
CA ASP A 431 20.28 6.91 -9.77
C ASP A 431 18.82 6.66 -9.35
N TYR A 432 18.19 5.65 -9.97
CA TYR A 432 16.83 5.24 -9.66
C TYR A 432 16.71 4.68 -8.24
N ALA A 433 17.70 3.92 -7.78
CA ALA A 433 17.77 3.40 -6.43
C ALA A 433 17.81 4.53 -5.40
N ARG A 434 18.66 5.54 -5.59
CA ARG A 434 18.72 6.72 -4.70
C ARG A 434 17.40 7.49 -4.67
N MET A 435 16.79 7.72 -5.83
CA MET A 435 15.50 8.40 -5.92
C MET A 435 14.40 7.63 -5.18
N THR A 436 14.25 6.33 -5.44
CA THR A 436 13.22 5.49 -4.82
C THR A 436 13.42 5.36 -3.30
N GLY A 437 14.67 5.26 -2.84
CA GLY A 437 15.00 5.29 -1.41
C GLY A 437 14.59 6.61 -0.72
N ALA A 438 14.81 7.76 -1.39
CA ALA A 438 14.41 9.06 -0.88
C ALA A 438 12.88 9.23 -0.84
N LEU A 439 12.17 8.80 -1.89
CA LEU A 439 10.70 8.82 -1.95
C LEU A 439 10.08 7.95 -0.84
N LEU A 440 10.62 6.74 -0.62
CA LEU A 440 10.14 5.86 0.45
C LEU A 440 10.37 6.45 1.84
N ALA A 441 11.53 7.09 2.07
CA ALA A 441 11.80 7.78 3.32
C ALA A 441 10.74 8.84 3.61
N ARG A 442 10.47 9.72 2.63
CA ARG A 442 9.42 10.74 2.78
C ARG A 442 8.07 10.09 3.14
N ALA A 443 7.65 9.08 2.38
CA ALA A 443 6.36 8.42 2.60
C ALA A 443 6.21 7.87 4.03
N HIS A 444 7.26 7.25 4.58
CA HIS A 444 7.23 6.78 5.98
C HIS A 444 7.14 7.93 6.99
N THR A 445 7.76 9.09 6.74
CA THR A 445 7.76 10.21 7.70
C THR A 445 6.41 10.87 7.93
N HIS A 446 5.44 10.63 7.05
CA HIS A 446 4.08 11.14 7.26
C HIS A 446 3.37 10.45 8.44
N THR A 447 3.87 9.28 8.87
CA THR A 447 3.23 8.50 9.95
C THR A 447 4.20 8.05 11.03
N ALA A 448 5.51 8.15 10.80
CA ALA A 448 6.54 7.95 11.80
C ALA A 448 7.40 9.22 11.98
N ASP A 449 7.78 9.53 13.21
CA ASP A 449 8.65 10.68 13.48
C ASP A 449 10.02 10.50 12.82
N PRO A 450 10.43 11.35 11.85
CA PRO A 450 11.71 11.21 11.17
C PRO A 450 12.90 11.23 12.13
N ARG A 451 12.78 11.93 13.27
CA ARG A 451 13.86 12.00 14.28
C ARG A 451 14.11 10.66 14.94
N LEU A 452 13.06 9.85 15.13
CA LEU A 452 13.15 8.52 15.72
C LEU A 452 13.89 7.56 14.79
N ILE A 453 13.44 7.45 13.54
CA ILE A 453 14.07 6.55 12.55
C ILE A 453 15.49 7.04 12.22
N ALA A 454 15.69 8.35 11.99
CA ALA A 454 17.03 8.91 11.77
C ALA A 454 17.96 8.68 12.98
N GLY A 455 17.42 8.76 14.19
CA GLY A 455 18.09 8.44 15.45
C GLY A 455 18.59 6.99 15.48
N TYR A 456 17.80 6.04 14.98
CA TYR A 456 18.19 4.65 14.81
C TYR A 456 19.21 4.45 13.68
N CYS A 457 18.93 4.91 12.45
CA CYS A 457 19.81 4.70 11.30
C CYS A 457 21.21 5.30 11.52
N GLY A 458 21.28 6.53 12.06
CA GLY A 458 22.55 7.19 12.38
C GLY A 458 23.32 7.74 11.18
N LYS A 459 24.62 7.95 11.38
CA LYS A 459 25.49 8.60 10.37
C LYS A 459 26.34 7.64 9.54
N SER A 460 26.72 6.49 10.11
CA SER A 460 27.50 5.46 9.41
C SER A 460 26.65 4.70 8.41
N GLU A 461 27.33 4.02 7.50
CA GLU A 461 26.75 3.20 6.42
C GLU A 461 26.42 1.76 6.85
N GLU A 462 26.73 1.39 8.09
CA GLU A 462 26.42 0.08 8.69
C GLU A 462 25.02 -0.49 8.35
N LEU A 463 23.97 0.34 8.44
CA LEU A 463 22.61 -0.11 8.10
C LEU A 463 22.47 -0.36 6.59
N ASP A 464 23.06 0.53 5.80
CA ASP A 464 23.04 0.51 4.34
C ASP A 464 23.71 -0.77 3.83
N GLU A 465 24.89 -1.09 4.37
CA GLU A 465 25.62 -2.33 4.08
C GLU A 465 24.87 -3.57 4.55
N SER A 466 24.25 -3.52 5.73
CA SER A 466 23.52 -4.67 6.30
C SER A 466 22.27 -5.01 5.49
N ILE A 467 21.47 -4.00 5.12
CA ILE A 467 20.29 -4.21 4.29
C ILE A 467 20.69 -4.59 2.86
N ALA A 468 21.80 -4.07 2.33
CA ALA A 468 22.31 -4.52 1.02
C ALA A 468 22.71 -6.00 1.04
N SER A 469 23.39 -6.47 2.10
CA SER A 469 23.71 -7.90 2.26
C SER A 469 22.46 -8.77 2.39
N PHE A 470 21.45 -8.32 3.16
CA PHE A 470 20.14 -8.97 3.20
C PHE A 470 19.48 -9.00 1.82
N ALA A 471 19.51 -7.89 1.09
CA ALA A 471 18.84 -7.74 -0.20
C ALA A 471 19.36 -8.73 -1.23
N VAL A 472 20.69 -8.92 -1.30
CA VAL A 472 21.35 -9.91 -2.16
C VAL A 472 20.95 -11.33 -1.75
N ALA A 473 21.08 -11.68 -0.47
CA ALA A 473 20.73 -13.02 0.02
C ALA A 473 19.23 -13.35 -0.20
N TYR A 474 18.36 -12.36 -0.05
CA TYR A 474 16.93 -12.54 -0.28
C TYR A 474 16.59 -12.58 -1.79
N ALA A 475 17.37 -11.88 -2.64
CA ALA A 475 17.24 -12.01 -4.09
C ALA A 475 17.56 -13.44 -4.53
N ASP A 476 18.64 -14.05 -4.00
CA ASP A 476 18.98 -15.45 -4.25
C ASP A 476 17.85 -16.41 -3.81
N ARG A 477 17.24 -16.15 -2.63
CA ARG A 477 16.07 -16.92 -2.18
C ARG A 477 14.90 -16.76 -3.15
N THR A 478 14.64 -15.54 -3.62
CA THR A 478 13.55 -15.25 -4.54
C THR A 478 13.74 -15.94 -5.88
N GLU A 479 14.97 -16.01 -6.39
CA GLU A 479 15.31 -16.76 -7.60
C GLU A 479 15.11 -18.27 -7.40
N ALA A 480 15.46 -18.81 -6.23
CA ALA A 480 15.19 -20.21 -5.90
C ALA A 480 13.69 -20.52 -5.81
N ASP A 481 12.91 -19.65 -5.16
CA ASP A 481 11.44 -19.76 -5.09
C ASP A 481 10.80 -19.65 -6.49
N HIS A 482 11.30 -18.74 -7.33
CA HIS A 482 10.85 -18.59 -8.71
C HIS A 482 11.16 -19.84 -9.54
N ALA A 483 12.36 -20.41 -9.42
CA ALA A 483 12.75 -21.64 -10.10
C ALA A 483 11.86 -22.84 -9.69
N GLU A 484 11.46 -22.89 -8.41
CA GLU A 484 10.50 -23.87 -7.91
C GLU A 484 9.12 -23.71 -8.58
N LEU A 485 8.60 -22.48 -8.65
CA LEU A 485 7.33 -22.19 -9.33
C LEU A 485 7.39 -22.56 -10.81
N VAL A 486 8.46 -22.18 -11.52
CA VAL A 486 8.67 -22.50 -12.95
C VAL A 486 8.70 -24.02 -13.16
N THR A 487 9.38 -24.75 -12.27
CA THR A 487 9.42 -26.22 -12.31
C THR A 487 8.03 -26.81 -12.13
N ALA A 488 7.25 -26.31 -11.16
CA ALA A 488 5.88 -26.75 -10.92
C ALA A 488 4.95 -26.51 -12.11
N VAL A 489 5.09 -25.36 -12.78
CA VAL A 489 4.35 -25.04 -14.01
C VAL A 489 4.72 -26.00 -15.13
N ARG A 490 6.02 -26.27 -15.34
CA ARG A 490 6.51 -27.21 -16.37
C ARG A 490 6.02 -28.63 -16.12
N GLU A 491 5.92 -29.05 -14.86
CA GLU A 491 5.42 -30.36 -14.44
C GLU A 491 3.89 -30.47 -14.45
N GLY A 492 3.17 -29.37 -14.72
CA GLY A 492 1.72 -29.35 -14.72
C GLY A 492 1.08 -29.39 -13.33
N ARG A 493 1.86 -29.16 -12.26
CA ARG A 493 1.34 -29.08 -10.88
C ARG A 493 0.55 -27.79 -10.65
N VAL A 494 0.89 -26.71 -11.37
CA VAL A 494 0.21 -25.42 -11.29
C VAL A 494 -0.13 -24.95 -12.71
N ALA A 495 -1.38 -24.55 -12.94
CA ALA A 495 -1.80 -23.99 -14.22
C ALA A 495 -1.22 -22.58 -14.42
N ALA A 496 -0.66 -22.31 -15.61
CA ALA A 496 -0.14 -21.00 -15.99
C ALA A 496 -0.41 -20.68 -17.46
N GLU A 497 -0.64 -19.40 -17.75
CA GLU A 497 -0.73 -18.86 -19.11
C GLU A 497 0.45 -17.91 -19.35
N LEU A 498 1.46 -18.38 -20.11
CA LEU A 498 2.70 -17.66 -20.35
C LEU A 498 2.55 -16.65 -21.50
N GLY A 499 3.19 -15.49 -21.37
CA GLY A 499 3.27 -14.48 -22.44
C GLY A 499 2.08 -13.50 -22.52
N VAL A 500 1.28 -13.38 -21.46
CA VAL A 500 0.04 -12.56 -21.41
C VAL A 500 0.10 -11.38 -20.45
#